data_AF-A0A151SYR9-F1
#
_entry.id   AF-A0A151SYR9-F1
#
_cell.length_a   1.000
_cell.length_b   1.000
_cell.length_c   1.000
_cell.angle_alpha   90.00
_cell.angle_beta   90.00
_cell.angle_gamma   90.00
#
_symmetry.space_group_name_H-M   'P 1'
#
loop_
_entity.id
_entity.type
_entity.pdbx_description
1 polymer ?
#
loop_
_entity_poly.entity_id
_entity_poly.type
_entity_poly.pdbx_seq_one_letter_code
_entity_poly.pdbx_strand_id
1 'polypeptide(L)' 'LGVIRLTLTKNVAFNVLNEKTIANLMKALSNMYEKPSATNKVYLIRRIVNLRMGEGNFVTNHINKFNTILAQLASM' A
#
# COMPACT_ATOMS: atom_id res chain seq x y z
N LEU A 1 17.52 -9.30 5.96
CA LEU A 1 17.89 -7.86 5.88
C LEU A 1 18.90 -7.56 4.77
N GLY A 2 20.06 -8.23 4.73
CA GLY A 2 21.10 -7.99 3.71
C GLY A 2 20.61 -8.13 2.26
N VAL A 3 19.89 -9.20 1.93
CA VAL A 3 19.36 -9.44 0.57
C VAL A 3 18.41 -8.32 0.13
N ILE A 4 17.47 -7.94 0.99
CA ILE A 4 16.51 -6.86 0.68
C ILE A 4 17.27 -5.55 0.38
N ARG A 5 18.27 -5.19 1.20
CA ARG A 5 19.08 -3.99 0.98
C ARG A 5 19.90 -4.03 -0.31
N LEU A 6 20.41 -5.20 -0.70
CA LEU A 6 21.16 -5.39 -1.94
C LEU A 6 20.30 -5.25 -3.20
N THR A 7 19.01 -5.58 -3.11
CA THR A 7 18.06 -5.43 -4.23
C THR A 7 17.50 -4.01 -4.40
N LEU A 8 17.73 -3.12 -3.43
CA LEU A 8 17.25 -1.74 -3.46
C LEU A 8 18.24 -0.85 -4.22
N THR A 9 17.72 0.20 -4.88
CA THR A 9 18.57 1.24 -5.45
C THR A 9 19.33 1.98 -4.35
N LYS A 10 20.53 2.49 -4.67
CA LYS A 10 21.45 3.10 -3.69
C LYS A 10 20.78 4.13 -2.76
N ASN A 11 19.90 4.98 -3.32
CA ASN A 11 19.20 6.01 -2.57
C ASN A 11 18.19 5.44 -1.55
N VAL A 12 17.47 4.38 -1.94
CA VAL A 12 16.47 3.72 -1.10
C VAL A 12 17.15 2.85 -0.04
N ALA A 13 18.22 2.15 -0.43
CA ALA A 13 19.04 1.38 0.48
C ALA A 13 19.62 2.28 1.59
N PHE A 14 20.10 3.48 1.24
CA PHE A 14 20.61 4.47 2.19
C PHE A 14 19.56 4.87 3.25
N ASN A 15 18.33 5.14 2.82
CA ASN A 15 17.25 5.55 3.72
C ASN A 15 16.84 4.48 4.74
N VAL A 16 17.09 3.19 4.46
CA VAL A 16 16.74 2.07 5.35
C VAL A 16 17.95 1.41 6.02
N LEU A 17 19.15 2.01 5.93
CA LEU A 17 20.39 1.46 6.49
C LEU A 17 20.32 1.23 8.01
N ASN A 18 19.61 2.12 8.72
CA ASN A 18 19.50 2.09 10.18
C ASN A 18 18.46 1.07 10.69
N GLU A 19 17.69 0.44 9.80
CA GLU A 19 16.59 -0.44 10.20
C GLU A 19 17.07 -1.82 10.65
N LYS A 20 16.90 -2.13 11.93
CA LYS A 20 17.44 -3.35 12.57
C LYS A 20 16.55 -4.59 12.40
N THR A 21 15.29 -4.42 12.01
CA THR A 21 14.32 -5.53 11.86
C THR A 21 13.69 -5.51 10.47
N ILE A 22 13.28 -6.68 9.97
CA ILE A 22 12.57 -6.78 8.69
C ILE A 22 11.25 -6.00 8.75
N ALA A 23 10.56 -6.05 9.88
CA ALA A 23 9.31 -5.31 10.09
C ALA A 23 9.51 -3.78 9.97
N ASN A 24 10.54 -3.23 10.61
CA ASN A 24 10.80 -1.79 10.52
C ASN A 24 11.30 -1.38 9.14
N LEU A 25 12.10 -2.23 8.48
CA LEU A 25 12.52 -2.01 7.10
C LEU A 25 11.31 -1.97 6.16
N MET A 26 10.38 -2.93 6.27
CA MET A 26 9.15 -2.93 5.47
C MET A 26 8.29 -1.70 5.78
N LYS A 27 8.19 -1.29 7.04
CA LYS A 27 7.48 -0.06 7.44
C LYS A 27 8.11 1.20 6.87
N ALA A 28 9.44 1.32 6.87
CA ALA A 28 10.16 2.47 6.31
C ALA A 28 9.97 2.55 4.78
N LEU A 29 9.99 1.41 4.10
CA LEU A 29 9.67 1.34 2.67
C LEU A 29 8.20 1.71 2.40
N SER A 30 7.24 1.19 3.19
CA SER A 30 5.84 1.60 3.14
C SER A 30 5.72 3.12 3.26
N ASN A 31 6.30 3.72 4.28
CA ASN A 31 6.21 5.17 4.51
C ASN A 31 6.82 6.00 3.37
N MET A 32 7.90 5.53 2.73
CA MET A 32 8.52 6.23 1.60
C MET A 32 7.61 6.29 0.37
N TYR A 33 6.79 5.26 0.13
CA TYR A 33 6.04 5.10 -1.12
C TYR A 33 4.51 5.22 -0.94
N GLU A 34 3.96 4.78 0.19
CA GLU A 34 2.57 4.95 0.61
C GLU A 34 2.38 6.31 1.27
N LYS A 35 2.67 7.39 0.53
CA LYS A 35 2.52 8.75 1.07
C LYS A 35 1.06 8.97 1.51
N PRO A 36 0.78 9.28 2.79
CA PRO A 36 -0.56 9.62 3.27
C PRO A 36 -0.91 11.05 2.80
N SER A 37 -1.06 11.21 1.50
CA SER A 37 -1.41 12.49 0.88
C SER A 37 -2.93 12.61 0.75
N ALA A 38 -3.43 13.84 0.89
CA ALA A 38 -4.85 14.13 0.63
C ALA A 38 -5.28 13.67 -0.77
N THR A 39 -4.38 13.80 -1.76
CA THR A 39 -4.60 13.31 -3.13
C THR A 39 -4.81 11.80 -3.19
N ASN A 40 -3.99 11.01 -2.46
CA ASN A 40 -4.17 9.56 -2.39
C ASN A 40 -5.48 9.17 -1.69
N LYS A 41 -5.86 9.87 -0.62
CA LYS A 41 -7.15 9.64 0.06
C LYS A 41 -8.33 9.93 -0.87
N VAL A 42 -8.30 11.06 -1.58
CA VAL A 42 -9.34 11.41 -2.58
C VAL A 42 -9.39 10.39 -3.73
N TYR A 43 -8.24 9.91 -4.19
CA TYR A 43 -8.18 8.86 -5.21
C TYR A 43 -8.83 7.56 -4.75
N LEU A 44 -8.57 7.11 -3.51
CA LEU A 44 -9.19 5.91 -2.95
C LEU A 44 -10.70 6.09 -2.77
N ILE A 45 -11.15 7.23 -2.26
CA ILE A 45 -12.60 7.56 -2.14
C ILE A 45 -13.27 7.51 -3.52
N ARG A 46 -12.64 8.09 -4.54
CA ARG A 46 -13.15 8.05 -5.91
C ARG A 46 -13.23 6.60 -6.44
N ARG A 47 -12.27 5.74 -6.11
CA ARG A 47 -12.33 4.32 -6.48
C ARG A 47 -13.50 3.60 -5.82
N ILE A 48 -13.78 3.89 -4.54
CA ILE A 48 -14.93 3.31 -3.83
C ILE A 48 -16.24 3.71 -4.52
N VAL A 49 -16.43 5.02 -4.77
CA VAL A 49 -17.68 5.53 -5.39
C VAL A 49 -17.89 4.97 -6.79
N ASN A 50 -16.82 4.71 -7.53
CA ASN A 50 -16.90 4.13 -8.88
C ASN A 50 -16.81 2.61 -8.90
N LEU A 51 -16.71 1.93 -7.75
CA LEU A 51 -16.61 0.49 -7.70
C LEU A 51 -17.99 -0.13 -8.00
N ARG A 52 -18.14 -0.66 -9.21
CA ARG A 52 -19.35 -1.38 -9.63
C ARG A 52 -19.07 -2.87 -9.73
N MET A 53 -20.08 -3.65 -9.37
CA MET A 53 -20.05 -5.08 -9.62
C MET A 53 -20.42 -5.33 -11.08
N GLY A 54 -19.61 -6.14 -11.77
CA GLY A 54 -19.95 -6.60 -13.12
C GLY A 54 -20.92 -7.78 -13.06
N GLU A 55 -21.81 -7.87 -14.05
CA GLU A 55 -22.69 -9.02 -14.20
C GLU A 55 -21.88 -10.33 -14.29
N GLY A 56 -22.32 -11.36 -13.57
CA GLY A 56 -21.62 -12.65 -13.49
C GLY A 56 -20.40 -12.71 -12.56
N ASN A 57 -20.00 -11.60 -11.91
CA ASN A 57 -18.96 -11.66 -10.89
C ASN A 57 -19.50 -12.26 -9.58
N PHE A 58 -18.63 -12.88 -8.78
CA PHE A 58 -19.02 -13.32 -7.45
C PHE A 58 -19.12 -12.13 -6.49
N VAL A 59 -20.18 -12.10 -5.70
CA VAL A 59 -20.40 -11.06 -4.67
C VAL A 59 -19.20 -11.01 -3.71
N THR A 60 -18.67 -12.17 -3.34
CA THR A 60 -17.48 -12.29 -2.47
C THR A 60 -16.26 -11.58 -3.04
N ASN A 61 -16.01 -11.69 -4.35
CA ASN A 61 -14.90 -11.00 -5.01
C ASN A 61 -15.09 -9.48 -5.01
N HIS A 62 -16.32 -9.01 -5.20
CA HIS A 62 -16.62 -7.58 -5.11
C HIS A 62 -16.42 -7.04 -3.69
N ILE A 63 -16.93 -7.75 -2.68
CA ILE A 63 -16.74 -7.41 -1.25
C ILE A 63 -15.25 -7.39 -0.89
N ASN A 64 -14.47 -8.37 -1.34
CA ASN A 64 -13.03 -8.41 -1.08
C ASN A 64 -12.30 -7.20 -1.69
N LYS A 65 -12.66 -6.79 -2.91
CA LYS A 65 -12.10 -5.58 -3.54
C LYS A 65 -12.48 -4.33 -2.77
N PHE A 66 -13.73 -4.21 -2.34
CA PHE A 66 -14.20 -3.09 -1.53
C PHE A 66 -13.45 -3.02 -0.19
N ASN A 67 -13.36 -4.13 0.54
CA ASN A 67 -12.66 -4.22 1.83
C ASN A 67 -11.17 -3.90 1.70
N THR A 68 -10.53 -4.30 0.61
CA THR A 68 -9.12 -3.96 0.35
C THR A 68 -8.93 -2.44 0.23
N ILE A 69 -9.82 -1.76 -0.49
CA ILE A 69 -9.74 -0.29 -0.67
C ILE A 69 -10.04 0.43 0.67
N LEU A 70 -11.01 -0.07 1.44
CA LEU A 70 -11.28 0.46 2.78
C LEU A 70 -10.11 0.29 3.75
N ALA A 71 -9.47 -0.89 3.76
CA ALA A 71 -8.31 -1.14 4.60
C ALA A 71 -7.15 -0.19 4.24
N GLN A 72 -6.91 0.04 2.94
CA GLN A 72 -5.93 1.02 2.45
C GLN A 72 -6.26 2.44 2.90
N LEU A 73 -7.53 2.83 2.85
CA LEU A 73 -7.96 4.17 3.28
C LEU A 73 -7.81 4.34 4.80
N ALA A 74 -8.10 3.30 5.59
CA ALA A 74 -7.99 3.32 7.05
C ALA A 74 -6.53 3.27 7.54
N SER A 75 -5.62 2.68 6.76
CA SER A 75 -4.18 2.62 7.09
C SER A 75 -3.41 3.90 6.73
N MET A 76 -4.01 4.82 5.98
CA MET A 76 -3.42 6.08 5.50
C MET A 76 -3.70 7.29 6.40
#